data_AF-A0A075FQK7-F1
#
_entry.id   AF-A0A075FQK7-F1
#
_cell.length_a   1.000
_cell.length_b   1.000
_cell.length_c   1.000
_cell.angle_alpha   90.00
_cell.angle_beta   90.00
_cell.angle_gamma   90.00
#
_symmetry.space_group_name_H-M   'P 1'
#
loop_
_entity.id
_entity.type
_entity.pdbx_description
1 polymer ?
#
loop_
_entity_poly.entity_id
_entity_poly.type
_entity_poly.pdbx_seq_one_letter_code
_entity_poly.pdbx_strand_id
1 'polypeptide(L)' 'MRKKKVYFPTFGSGVGHASRASIIASSLEEDFSYRFSSFKDGYEFLMANKFQCKKIYPLDISWKKNGTVSTTKQ' A
#
# COMPACT_ATOMS: atom_id res chain seq x y z
N MET A 1 12.73 -13.55 -21.13
CA MET A 1 13.07 -12.25 -20.51
C MET A 1 12.83 -12.32 -19.01
N ARG A 2 13.65 -11.65 -18.19
CA ARG A 2 13.47 -11.64 -16.72
C ARG A 2 12.25 -10.78 -16.36
N LYS A 3 11.33 -11.32 -15.56
CA LYS A 3 10.17 -10.54 -15.11
C LYS A 3 10.62 -9.30 -14.31
N LYS A 4 10.07 -8.14 -14.63
CA LYS A 4 10.28 -6.88 -13.90
C LYS A 4 9.59 -6.96 -12.54
N LYS A 5 10.12 -6.26 -11.54
CA LYS A 5 9.60 -6.27 -10.17
C LYS A 5 9.05 -4.90 -9.81
N VAL A 6 7.81 -4.85 -9.36
CA VAL A 6 7.12 -3.63 -8.90
C VAL A 6 6.82 -3.75 -7.42
N TYR A 7 7.03 -2.66 -6.69
CA TYR A 7 6.74 -2.61 -5.26
C TYR A 7 5.75 -1.49 -4.96
N PHE A 8 4.68 -1.84 -4.24
CA PHE A 8 3.61 -0.92 -3.85
C PHE A 8 3.65 -0.62 -2.34
N PRO A 9 4.30 0.48 -1.90
CA PRO A 9 4.30 0.91 -0.51
C PRO A 9 2.98 1.65 -0.19
N THR A 10 1.92 0.90 0.05
CA THR A 10 0.57 1.45 0.16
C THR A 10 0.23 1.87 1.59
N PHE A 11 -0.17 3.12 1.76
CA PHE A 11 -0.57 3.65 3.07
C PHE A 11 -1.81 2.92 3.62
N GLY A 12 -1.74 2.51 4.88
CA GLY A 12 -2.66 1.53 5.46
C GLY A 12 -3.88 2.07 6.20
N SER A 13 -3.99 3.40 6.39
CA SER A 13 -5.15 3.99 7.06
C SER A 13 -6.36 4.02 6.14
N GLY A 14 -7.38 3.21 6.44
CA GLY A 14 -8.50 2.97 5.53
C GLY A 14 -8.11 2.16 4.28
N VAL A 15 -9.11 1.86 3.46
CA VAL A 15 -8.95 0.97 2.29
C VAL A 15 -8.71 1.70 0.97
N GLY A 16 -8.87 3.03 0.93
CA GLY A 16 -8.88 3.78 -0.34
C GLY A 16 -7.57 3.69 -1.12
N HIS A 17 -6.42 3.76 -0.44
CA HIS A 17 -5.11 3.61 -1.09
C HIS A 17 -4.87 2.17 -1.57
N ALA A 18 -5.20 1.19 -0.73
CA ALA A 18 -5.09 -0.23 -1.02
C ALA A 18 -5.95 -0.63 -2.23
N SER A 19 -7.20 -0.18 -2.26
CA SER A 19 -8.14 -0.41 -3.35
C SER A 19 -7.60 0.13 -4.69
N ARG A 20 -7.22 1.41 -4.75
CA ARG A 20 -6.69 2.00 -6.01
C ARG A 20 -5.40 1.34 -6.48
N ALA A 21 -4.48 1.06 -5.57
CA ALA A 21 -3.22 0.40 -5.92
C ALA A 21 -3.43 -1.05 -6.38
N SER A 22 -4.41 -1.76 -5.83
CA SER A 22 -4.77 -3.12 -6.26
C SER A 22 -5.23 -3.16 -7.71
N ILE A 23 -6.00 -2.16 -8.16
CA ILE A 23 -6.46 -2.04 -9.55
C ILE A 23 -5.25 -1.89 -10.49
N ILE A 24 -4.29 -1.03 -10.13
CA ILE A 24 -3.07 -0.83 -10.91
C ILE A 24 -2.25 -2.13 -10.98
N ALA A 25 -2.09 -2.85 -9.87
CA ALA A 25 -1.34 -4.10 -9.86
C ALA A 25 -2.01 -5.19 -10.71
N SER A 26 -3.35 -5.26 -10.68
CA SER A 26 -4.12 -6.20 -11.51
C SER A 26 -4.07 -5.88 -13.01
N SER A 27 -3.76 -4.64 -13.39
CA SER A 27 -3.61 -4.25 -14.80
C SER A 27 -2.18 -4.38 -15.34
N LEU A 28 -1.22 -4.84 -14.53
CA LEU A 28 0.16 -5.05 -15.00
C LEU A 28 0.24 -6.26 -15.93
N GLU A 29 1.06 -6.13 -17.00
CA GLU A 29 1.35 -7.22 -17.93
C GLU A 29 2.06 -8.41 -17.26
N GLU A 30 2.01 -9.59 -17.87
CA GLU A 30 2.55 -10.83 -17.29
C GLU A 30 4.08 -10.82 -17.08
N ASP A 31 4.80 -9.93 -17.77
CA ASP A 31 6.23 -9.73 -17.58
C ASP A 31 6.56 -8.99 -16.27
N PHE A 32 5.56 -8.52 -15.53
CA PHE A 32 5.71 -7.96 -14.20
C PHE A 32 5.40 -8.97 -13.09
N SER A 33 6.08 -8.79 -11.97
CA SER A 33 5.74 -9.38 -10.68
C SER A 33 5.63 -8.27 -9.66
N TYR A 34 4.66 -8.35 -8.77
CA TYR A 34 4.39 -7.28 -7.81
C TYR A 34 4.23 -7.80 -6.39
N ARG A 35 4.53 -6.90 -5.43
CA ARG A 35 4.29 -7.10 -4.01
C ARG A 35 3.94 -5.78 -3.35
N PHE A 36 3.05 -5.85 -2.38
CA PHE A 36 2.64 -4.74 -1.55
C PHE A 36 3.36 -4.73 -0.20
N SER A 37 3.40 -3.56 0.42
CA SER A 37 3.52 -3.44 1.88
C SER A 37 2.50 -2.46 2.42
N SER A 38 1.85 -2.83 3.51
CA SER A 38 0.86 -1.99 4.17
C SER A 38 0.67 -2.38 5.64
N PHE A 39 -0.22 -1.67 6.33
CA PHE A 39 -0.55 -1.85 7.73
C PHE A 39 -2.07 -1.65 7.94
N LYS A 40 -2.60 -1.98 9.13
CA LYS A 40 -4.03 -1.84 9.49
C LYS A 40 -4.99 -2.31 8.37
N ASP A 41 -6.05 -1.57 8.09
CA ASP A 41 -7.09 -1.88 7.11
C ASP A 41 -6.54 -2.13 5.71
N GLY A 42 -5.51 -1.38 5.29
CA GLY A 42 -4.88 -1.56 3.98
C GLY A 42 -4.21 -2.93 3.83
N TYR A 43 -3.55 -3.42 4.88
CA TYR A 43 -2.98 -4.77 4.90
C TYR A 43 -4.08 -5.84 4.84
N GLU A 44 -5.11 -5.70 5.67
CA GLU A 44 -6.22 -6.66 5.75
C GLU A 44 -6.96 -6.75 4.42
N PHE A 45 -7.26 -5.61 3.79
CA PHE A 45 -7.87 -5.55 2.47
C PHE A 45 -7.04 -6.29 1.42
N LEU A 46 -5.73 -6.01 1.33
CA LEU A 46 -4.87 -6.62 0.30
C LEU A 46 -4.76 -8.14 0.49
N MET A 47 -4.60 -8.61 1.74
CA MET A 47 -4.55 -10.04 2.05
C MET A 47 -5.88 -10.73 1.74
N ALA A 48 -7.01 -10.12 2.10
CA ALA A 48 -8.34 -10.66 1.81
C ALA A 48 -8.61 -10.78 0.30
N ASN A 49 -8.04 -9.87 -0.50
CA ASN A 49 -8.10 -9.90 -1.96
C ASN A 49 -6.96 -10.73 -2.61
N LYS A 50 -6.29 -11.60 -1.84
CA LYS A 50 -5.25 -12.54 -2.31
C LYS A 50 -4.00 -11.88 -2.92
N PHE A 51 -3.73 -10.62 -2.61
CA PHE A 51 -2.49 -9.95 -3.00
C PHE A 51 -1.33 -10.36 -2.08
N GLN A 52 -0.11 -10.42 -2.62
CA GLN A 52 1.09 -10.54 -1.78
C GLN A 52 1.33 -9.22 -1.06
N CYS A 53 1.13 -9.19 0.26
CA CYS A 53 1.39 -8.01 1.07
C CYS A 53 2.27 -8.32 2.28
N LYS A 54 3.36 -7.56 2.44
CA LYS A 54 4.15 -7.56 3.68
C LYS A 54 3.46 -6.67 4.71
N LYS A 55 3.15 -7.22 5.88
CA LYS A 55 2.70 -6.41 7.03
C LYS A 55 3.87 -5.55 7.52
N ILE A 56 3.65 -4.25 7.64
CA ILE A 56 4.61 -3.30 8.22
C ILE A 56 4.02 -2.61 9.44
N TYR A 57 4.87 -1.96 10.23
CA TYR A 57 4.40 -1.17 11.36
C TYR A 57 3.59 0.05 10.88
N PRO A 58 2.50 0.41 11.56
CA PRO A 58 1.77 1.64 11.26
C PRO A 58 2.68 2.85 11.39
N LEU A 59 2.61 3.74 10.40
CA LEU A 59 3.22 5.06 10.51
C LEU A 59 2.30 5.94 11.36
N ASP A 60 2.86 6.49 12.43
CA ASP A 60 2.19 7.47 13.28
C ASP A 60 2.24 8.83 12.58
N ILE A 61 1.31 9.06 11.66
CA ILE A 61 1.17 10.33 10.96
C ILE A 61 -0.03 11.10 11.50
N SER A 62 0.17 12.39 11.74
CA SER A 62 -0.89 13.31 12.14
C SER A 62 -1.05 14.40 11.09
N TRP A 63 -2.30 14.75 10.80
CA TRP A 63 -2.62 15.90 9.98
C TRP A 63 -2.42 17.17 10.80
N LYS A 64 -1.65 18.11 10.25
CA LYS A 64 -1.54 19.46 10.80
C LYS A 64 -2.77 20.27 10.39
N LYS A 65 -3.08 21.32 11.16
CA LYS A 65 -4.18 22.26 10.86
C LYS A 65 -4.09 22.91 9.48
N ASN A 66 -2.90 22.99 8.90
CA ASN A 66 -2.65 23.55 7.57
C ASN A 66 -2.77 22.49 6.44
N GLY A 67 -3.30 21.30 6.71
CA GLY A 67 -3.49 20.25 5.71
C GLY A 67 -2.21 19.50 5.32
N THR A 68 -1.08 19.74 5.98
CA THR A 68 0.16 18.99 5.75
C THR A 68 0.27 17.78 6.66
N VAL A 69 1.09 16.80 6.27
CA VAL A 69 1.36 15.58 7.05
C VAL A 69 2.74 15.66 7.71
N SER A 70 2.86 15.15 8.93
CA SER A 70 4.14 15.03 9.64
C SER A 70 4.31 13.64 10.21
N THR A 71 5.52 13.10 10.09
CA THR A 71 5.96 11.86 10.73
C THR A 71 6.43 12.06 12.17
N THR A 72 6.60 13.32 12.59
CA THR A 72 6.81 13.72 13.99
C THR A 72 5.47 14.14 14.58
N LYS A 73 5.06 13.52 15.69
CA LYS A 73 3.98 14.04 16.55
C LYS A 73 4.32 15.48 16.95
N GLN A 74 3.38 16.41 16.74
CA GLN A 74 3.45 17.76 17.30
C GLN A 74 2.96 17.75 18.74
#